data_AF-A0A6S7H510-F1
#
_entry.id   AF-A0A6S7H510-F1
#
_cell.length_a   1.000
_cell.length_b   1.000
_cell.length_c   1.000
_cell.angle_alpha   90.00
_cell.angle_beta   90.00
_cell.angle_gamma   90.00
#
_symmetry.space_group_name_H-M   'P 1'
#
loop_
_entity.id
_entity.type
_entity.pdbx_description
1 polymer ?
#
loop_
_entity_poly.entity_id
_entity_poly.type
_entity_poly.pdbx_seq_one_letter_code
_entity_poly.pdbx_strand_id
1 'polypeptide(L)'
;MDKFTMQKKNKLIIICVTYRPPDTSLNCFEDLLKPNYVRALTLNKQILVLGDLNCNMLENGQERRALTNFSTELNLSQIIKTPTRITATSQTLIDVILVSSTALVLESGVINTSISDHLPVYVLLKLKAPKMPACYITTRSYKNYNPSLFSSDLVTKSDRLLSILSNTNVNTILETFTDVLHSTLDVHAPLKTFKIRNRSCPYVTNEIKELMKSRDLHLRRFQLTRDEGDWIVYKEYRNNVKTKIKAAAKDHTLTK
;
A
#
# COMPACT_ATOMS: atom_id res chain seq x y z
N MET A 1 21.10 -3.50 47.35
CA MET A 1 19.78 -3.53 46.70
C MET A 1 19.96 -2.99 45.29
N ASP A 2 20.24 -3.88 44.34
CA ASP A 2 20.51 -3.49 42.96
C ASP A 2 19.19 -3.15 42.26
N LYS A 3 19.06 -1.89 41.83
CA LYS A 3 17.99 -1.46 40.94
C LYS A 3 18.23 -2.05 39.56
N PHE A 4 17.66 -3.23 39.32
CA PHE A 4 17.51 -3.78 37.97
C PHE A 4 16.65 -2.82 37.13
N THR A 5 17.32 -1.95 36.37
CA THR A 5 16.66 -1.11 35.39
C THR A 5 16.40 -2.00 34.17
N MET A 6 15.23 -2.64 34.15
CA MET A 6 14.75 -3.40 33.00
C MET A 6 14.69 -2.48 31.76
N GLN A 7 15.71 -2.54 30.91
CA GLN A 7 15.66 -1.93 29.58
C GLN A 7 14.46 -2.53 28.84
N LYS A 8 13.44 -1.69 28.55
CA LYS A 8 12.27 -2.10 27.78
C LYS A 8 12.71 -2.54 26.38
N LYS A 9 12.82 -3.85 26.17
CA LYS A 9 13.04 -4.44 24.84
C LYS A 9 11.93 -3.98 23.88
N ASN A 10 12.30 -3.65 22.65
CA ASN A 10 11.34 -3.39 21.59
C ASN A 10 10.46 -4.63 21.40
N LYS A 11 9.13 -4.45 21.45
CA LYS A 11 8.18 -5.52 21.15
C LYS A 11 8.16 -5.72 19.65
N LEU A 12 8.59 -6.89 19.19
CA LEU A 12 8.47 -7.31 17.80
C LEU A 12 7.10 -7.97 17.60
N ILE A 13 6.43 -7.63 16.51
CA ILE A 13 5.16 -8.20 16.08
C ILE A 13 5.31 -8.83 14.70
N ILE A 14 4.53 -9.86 14.43
CA ILE A 14 4.43 -10.48 13.11
C ILE A 14 3.11 -10.06 12.50
N ILE A 15 3.17 -9.55 11.28
CA ILE A 15 1.99 -9.16 10.52
C ILE A 15 1.91 -10.08 9.30
N CYS A 16 0.84 -10.88 9.25
CA CYS A 16 0.48 -11.71 8.12
C CYS A 16 -0.65 -11.03 7.36
N VAL A 17 -0.41 -10.68 6.11
CA VAL A 17 -1.43 -10.14 5.21
C VAL A 17 -1.92 -11.28 4.33
N THR A 18 -3.22 -11.53 4.32
CA THR A 18 -3.83 -12.66 3.61
C THR A 18 -4.99 -12.18 2.75
N TYR A 19 -5.19 -12.85 1.63
CA TYR A 19 -6.35 -12.66 0.77
C TYR A 19 -6.87 -14.04 0.36
N ARG A 20 -8.17 -14.24 0.54
CA ARG A 20 -8.86 -15.44 0.09
C ARG A 20 -9.94 -15.03 -0.91
N PRO A 21 -9.80 -15.38 -2.20
CA PRO A 21 -10.85 -15.17 -3.19
C PRO A 21 -12.16 -15.88 -2.80
N PRO A 22 -13.34 -15.34 -3.18
CA PRO A 22 -14.64 -15.87 -2.77
C PRO A 22 -14.85 -17.34 -3.16
N ASP A 23 -14.39 -17.74 -4.35
CA ASP A 23 -14.59 -19.10 -4.89
C ASP A 23 -13.53 -20.11 -4.44
N THR A 24 -12.61 -19.72 -3.55
CA THR A 24 -11.55 -20.62 -3.08
C THR A 24 -12.13 -21.65 -2.09
N SER A 25 -11.63 -22.89 -2.03
CA SER A 25 -12.08 -23.87 -1.03
C SER A 25 -11.70 -23.47 0.40
N LEU A 26 -12.61 -23.62 1.38
CA LEU A 26 -12.36 -23.33 2.80
C LEU A 26 -11.20 -24.14 3.40
N ASN A 27 -10.80 -25.24 2.75
CA ASN A 27 -9.63 -26.03 3.13
C ASN A 27 -8.32 -25.21 3.12
N CYS A 28 -8.26 -24.06 2.43
CA CYS A 28 -7.07 -23.21 2.47
C CYS A 28 -6.72 -22.69 3.88
N PHE A 29 -7.68 -22.66 4.80
CA PHE A 29 -7.39 -22.36 6.21
C PHE A 29 -6.49 -23.43 6.84
N GLU A 30 -6.78 -24.70 6.58
CA GLU A 30 -6.01 -25.85 7.07
C GLU A 30 -4.74 -26.09 6.27
N ASP A 31 -4.83 -26.04 4.93
CA ASP A 31 -3.73 -26.47 4.06
C ASP A 31 -2.65 -25.40 3.89
N LEU A 32 -3.01 -24.11 4.04
CA LEU A 32 -2.12 -23.00 3.74
C LEU A 32 -1.94 -22.05 4.93
N LEU A 33 -3.04 -21.53 5.50
CA LEU A 33 -2.93 -20.47 6.50
C LEU A 33 -2.41 -21.01 7.84
N LYS A 34 -2.91 -22.17 8.29
CA LYS A 34 -2.55 -22.80 9.56
C LYS A 34 -1.08 -23.20 9.65
N PRO A 35 -0.47 -23.91 8.67
CA PRO A 35 0.96 -24.23 8.71
C PRO A 35 1.84 -22.98 8.79
N ASN A 36 1.48 -21.93 8.05
CA ASN A 36 2.20 -20.66 8.08
C ASN A 36 2.07 -19.94 9.43
N TYR A 37 0.87 -19.96 10.01
CA TYR A 37 0.64 -19.41 11.35
C TYR A 37 1.40 -20.19 12.43
N VAL A 38 1.38 -21.52 12.39
CA VAL A 38 2.15 -22.39 13.31
C VAL A 38 3.64 -22.11 13.20
N ARG A 39 4.17 -21.95 11.98
CA ARG A 39 5.56 -21.53 11.78
C ARG A 39 5.83 -20.16 12.40
N ALA A 40 4.92 -19.19 12.24
CA ALA A 40 5.06 -17.87 12.85
C ALA A 40 5.01 -17.93 14.40
N LEU A 41 4.22 -18.84 14.99
CA LEU A 41 4.17 -19.05 16.44
C LEU A 41 5.53 -19.44 17.02
N THR A 42 6.36 -20.19 16.29
CA THR A 42 7.71 -20.60 16.75
C THR A 42 8.63 -19.41 17.07
N LEU A 43 8.34 -18.23 16.51
CA LEU A 43 9.11 -17.01 16.76
C LEU A 43 8.78 -16.34 18.10
N ASN A 44 7.78 -16.87 18.82
CA ASN A 44 7.32 -16.40 20.13
C ASN A 44 7.06 -14.87 20.14
N LYS A 45 6.36 -14.40 19.10
CA LYS A 45 5.93 -13.01 18.94
C LYS A 45 4.40 -12.95 18.88
N GLN A 46 3.84 -11.77 19.15
CA GLN A 46 2.43 -11.54 18.86
C GLN A 46 2.22 -11.51 17.34
N ILE A 47 1.17 -12.20 16.90
CA ILE A 47 0.82 -12.34 15.49
C ILE A 47 -0.50 -11.63 15.22
N LEU A 48 -0.54 -10.89 14.12
CA LEU A 48 -1.75 -10.34 13.54
C LEU A 48 -1.93 -10.95 12.15
N VAL A 49 -3.11 -11.49 11.86
CA VAL A 49 -3.51 -11.89 10.51
C VAL A 49 -4.58 -10.91 10.05
N LEU A 50 -4.37 -10.26 8.91
CA LEU A 50 -5.31 -9.28 8.38
C LEU A 50 -5.54 -9.44 6.88
N GLY A 51 -6.74 -9.08 6.44
CA GLY A 51 -7.07 -8.94 5.04
C GLY A 51 -8.48 -9.40 4.70
N ASP A 52 -8.80 -9.39 3.41
CA ASP A 52 -10.10 -9.81 2.87
C ASP A 52 -10.13 -11.33 2.71
N LEU A 53 -10.91 -11.98 3.58
CA LEU A 53 -11.07 -13.42 3.56
C LEU A 53 -12.32 -13.89 2.82
N ASN A 54 -13.14 -12.97 2.30
CA ASN A 54 -14.45 -13.28 1.72
C ASN A 54 -15.29 -14.23 2.59
N CYS A 55 -15.16 -14.14 3.93
CA CYS A 55 -15.92 -14.94 4.89
C CYS A 55 -16.79 -14.00 5.72
N ASN A 56 -18.09 -13.94 5.42
CA ASN A 56 -19.00 -12.98 6.04
C ASN A 56 -19.25 -13.30 7.52
N MET A 57 -18.67 -12.52 8.43
CA MET A 57 -18.81 -12.73 9.87
C MET A 57 -20.16 -12.31 10.44
N LEU A 58 -20.99 -11.60 9.67
CA LEU A 58 -22.33 -11.16 10.09
C LEU A 58 -23.42 -12.20 9.81
N GLU A 59 -23.15 -13.14 8.90
CA GLU A 59 -24.12 -14.13 8.45
C GLU A 59 -23.77 -15.53 8.96
N ASN A 60 -24.78 -16.34 9.26
CA ASN A 60 -24.58 -17.72 9.68
C ASN A 60 -24.38 -18.59 8.43
N GLY A 61 -23.12 -18.86 8.09
CA GLY A 61 -22.74 -19.61 6.89
C GLY A 61 -21.67 -20.68 7.15
N GLN A 62 -21.26 -21.38 6.09
CA GLN A 62 -20.12 -22.29 6.17
C GLN A 62 -18.81 -21.51 6.35
N GLU A 63 -18.69 -20.35 5.69
CA GLU A 63 -17.51 -19.48 5.74
C GLU A 63 -17.25 -18.94 7.14
N ARG A 64 -18.29 -18.40 7.80
CA ARG A 64 -18.19 -17.93 9.19
C ARG A 64 -17.78 -19.06 10.12
N ARG A 65 -18.37 -20.25 9.97
CA ARG A 65 -18.04 -21.43 10.79
C ARG A 65 -16.59 -21.85 10.60
N ALA A 66 -16.13 -21.95 9.36
CA ALA A 66 -14.74 -22.31 9.07
C ALA A 66 -13.74 -21.30 9.66
N LEU A 67 -13.97 -20.00 9.46
CA LEU A 67 -13.10 -18.96 10.02
C LEU A 67 -13.17 -18.92 11.56
N THR A 68 -14.33 -19.15 12.16
CA THR A 68 -14.50 -19.24 13.61
C THR A 68 -13.78 -20.47 14.19
N ASN A 69 -13.88 -21.62 13.53
CA ASN A 69 -13.19 -22.85 13.93
C ASN A 69 -11.66 -22.66 13.86
N PHE A 70 -11.16 -22.16 12.73
CA PHE A 70 -9.74 -21.81 12.55
C PHE A 70 -9.27 -20.85 13.64
N SER A 71 -10.06 -19.81 13.92
CA SER A 71 -9.70 -18.82 14.95
C SER A 71 -9.69 -19.42 16.35
N THR A 72 -10.67 -20.26 16.67
CA THR A 72 -10.79 -20.91 17.99
C THR A 72 -9.65 -21.90 18.21
N GLU A 73 -9.33 -22.74 17.22
CA GLU A 73 -8.27 -23.73 17.31
C GLU A 73 -6.89 -23.08 17.55
N LEU A 74 -6.65 -21.93 16.92
CA LEU A 74 -5.37 -21.22 17.00
C LEU A 74 -5.34 -20.12 18.08
N ASN A 75 -6.38 -20.04 18.93
CA ASN A 75 -6.56 -19.01 19.95
C ASN A 75 -6.44 -17.58 19.41
N LEU A 76 -6.98 -17.35 18.22
CA LEU A 76 -7.07 -16.06 17.56
C LEU A 76 -8.40 -15.37 17.90
N SER A 77 -8.33 -14.07 18.16
CA SER A 77 -9.51 -13.22 18.33
C SER A 77 -9.72 -12.36 17.09
N GLN A 78 -10.87 -12.48 16.44
CA GLN A 78 -11.32 -11.52 15.43
C GLN A 78 -11.80 -10.24 16.16
N ILE A 79 -11.26 -9.07 15.80
CA ILE A 79 -11.51 -7.81 16.52
C ILE A 79 -12.31 -6.75 15.74
N ILE A 80 -12.76 -7.04 14.53
CA ILE A 80 -13.59 -6.13 13.71
C ILE A 80 -15.06 -6.50 13.88
N LYS A 81 -15.90 -5.54 14.28
CA LYS A 81 -17.30 -5.83 14.67
C LYS A 81 -18.35 -5.23 13.75
N THR A 82 -17.96 -4.32 12.86
CA THR A 82 -18.87 -3.59 11.97
C THR A 82 -18.64 -4.02 10.52
N PRO A 83 -19.64 -3.86 9.62
CA PRO A 83 -19.49 -4.17 8.21
C PRO A 83 -18.27 -3.48 7.58
N THR A 84 -17.57 -4.21 6.72
CA THR A 84 -16.38 -3.74 6.01
C THR A 84 -16.60 -3.59 4.52
N ARG A 85 -17.59 -4.27 3.94
CA ARG A 85 -18.04 -4.02 2.57
C ARG A 85 -19.50 -3.59 2.58
N ILE A 86 -19.78 -2.42 2.02
CA ILE A 86 -21.10 -1.84 1.99
C ILE A 86 -21.47 -1.54 0.53
N THR A 87 -22.53 -2.18 0.07
CA THR A 87 -23.11 -1.95 -1.25
C THR A 87 -24.50 -1.32 -1.13
N ALA A 88 -25.19 -1.15 -2.26
CA ALA A 88 -26.59 -0.69 -2.27
C ALA A 88 -27.52 -1.65 -1.51
N THR A 89 -27.26 -2.95 -1.63
CA THR A 89 -28.19 -4.02 -1.21
C THR A 89 -27.66 -4.87 -0.07
N SER A 90 -26.36 -4.76 0.28
CA SER A 90 -25.74 -5.62 1.27
C SER A 90 -24.73 -4.89 2.16
N GLN A 91 -24.54 -5.43 3.35
CA GLN A 91 -23.50 -5.07 4.30
C GLN A 91 -22.85 -6.35 4.81
N THR A 92 -21.56 -6.54 4.52
CA THR A 92 -20.84 -7.75 4.92
C THR A 92 -19.57 -7.39 5.68
N LEU A 93 -19.15 -8.29 6.58
CA LEU A 93 -17.89 -8.17 7.30
C LEU A 93 -16.97 -9.29 6.80
N ILE A 94 -16.13 -8.94 5.82
CA ILE A 94 -15.25 -9.88 5.13
C ILE A 94 -13.76 -9.51 5.25
N ASP A 95 -13.47 -8.25 5.55
CA ASP A 95 -12.14 -7.77 5.89
C ASP A 95 -11.92 -7.96 7.40
N VAL A 96 -11.00 -8.85 7.78
CA VAL A 96 -10.83 -9.22 9.18
C VAL A 96 -9.47 -8.78 9.72
N ILE A 97 -9.42 -8.63 11.05
CA ILE A 97 -8.18 -8.57 11.81
C ILE A 97 -8.29 -9.65 12.89
N LEU A 98 -7.46 -10.68 12.81
CA LEU A 98 -7.29 -11.73 13.80
C LEU A 98 -6.02 -11.45 14.60
N VAL A 99 -6.10 -11.52 15.93
CA VAL A 99 -4.95 -11.28 16.81
C VAL A 99 -4.71 -12.48 17.72
N SER A 100 -3.44 -12.86 17.91
CA SER A 100 -3.06 -13.93 18.85
C SER A 100 -3.16 -13.50 20.32
N SER A 101 -3.29 -12.19 20.57
CA SER A 101 -3.55 -11.62 21.89
C SER A 101 -4.13 -10.21 21.75
N THR A 102 -5.12 -9.89 22.57
CA THR A 102 -5.70 -8.54 22.67
C THR A 102 -4.88 -7.60 23.57
N ALA A 103 -3.84 -8.09 24.24
CA ALA A 103 -3.08 -7.32 25.24
C ALA A 103 -2.38 -6.06 24.70
N LEU A 104 -2.08 -6.01 23.40
CA LEU A 104 -1.52 -4.83 22.74
C LEU A 104 -2.55 -4.01 21.97
N VAL A 105 -3.79 -4.48 21.84
CA VAL A 105 -4.83 -3.77 21.10
C VAL A 105 -5.38 -2.65 21.99
N LEU A 106 -5.23 -1.41 21.53
CA LEU A 106 -5.84 -0.24 22.16
C LEU A 106 -7.23 0.04 21.58
N GLU A 107 -7.34 -0.09 20.27
CA GLU A 107 -8.56 0.23 19.52
C GLU A 107 -8.56 -0.55 18.21
N SER A 108 -9.75 -0.84 17.68
CA SER A 108 -9.93 -1.36 16.32
C SER A 108 -11.25 -0.86 15.75
N GLY A 109 -11.34 -0.81 14.43
CA GLY A 109 -12.56 -0.36 13.79
C GLY A 109 -12.47 -0.31 12.28
N VAL A 110 -13.46 0.36 11.70
CA VAL A 110 -13.62 0.55 10.26
C VAL A 110 -13.62 2.04 9.97
N ILE A 111 -12.79 2.46 9.02
CA ILE A 111 -12.73 3.84 8.55
C ILE A 111 -13.78 4.02 7.46
N ASN A 112 -14.76 4.87 7.72
CA ASN A 112 -15.77 5.18 6.74
C ASN A 112 -15.18 6.09 5.63
N THR A 113 -15.05 5.56 4.42
CA THR A 113 -14.51 6.29 3.26
C THR A 113 -15.36 6.04 2.03
N SER A 114 -15.31 6.97 1.08
CA SER A 114 -16.04 6.89 -0.19
C SER A 114 -15.21 6.40 -1.38
N ILE A 115 -14.05 5.81 -1.09
CA ILE A 115 -13.05 5.49 -2.11
C ILE A 115 -13.40 4.17 -2.79
N SER A 116 -13.88 3.20 -2.02
CA SER A 116 -14.27 1.85 -2.44
C SER A 116 -15.55 1.42 -1.70
N ASP A 117 -16.19 0.37 -2.20
CA ASP A 117 -17.21 -0.39 -1.50
C ASP A 117 -16.65 -1.15 -0.29
N HIS A 118 -15.34 -1.44 -0.28
CA HIS A 118 -14.60 -1.87 0.91
C HIS A 118 -14.17 -0.66 1.72
N LEU A 119 -14.41 -0.76 3.03
CA LEU A 119 -14.04 0.20 4.05
C LEU A 119 -12.75 -0.29 4.73
N PRO A 120 -11.70 0.54 4.81
CA PRO A 120 -10.46 0.17 5.46
C PRO A 120 -10.68 -0.23 6.93
N VAL A 121 -10.14 -1.39 7.32
CA VAL A 121 -10.07 -1.82 8.73
C VAL A 121 -8.79 -1.28 9.37
N TYR A 122 -8.85 -0.95 10.66
CA TYR A 122 -7.68 -0.53 11.42
C TYR A 122 -7.60 -1.20 12.80
N VAL A 123 -6.36 -1.26 13.30
CA VAL A 123 -6.04 -1.61 14.68
C VAL A 123 -4.95 -0.69 15.20
N LEU A 124 -5.17 -0.10 16.37
CA LEU A 124 -4.20 0.71 17.09
C LEU A 124 -3.50 -0.17 18.12
N LEU A 125 -2.17 -0.26 18.04
CA LEU A 125 -1.37 -1.11 18.92
C LEU A 125 -0.55 -0.29 19.93
N LYS A 126 -0.48 -0.76 21.17
CA LYS A 126 0.34 -0.21 22.25
C LYS A 126 1.82 -0.58 22.06
N LEU A 127 2.45 0.01 21.06
CA LEU A 127 3.85 -0.23 20.69
C LEU A 127 4.67 1.06 20.79
N LYS A 128 5.94 0.91 21.19
CA LYS A 128 6.92 1.98 20.99
C LYS A 128 7.48 1.84 19.57
N ALA A 129 6.91 2.57 18.63
CA ALA A 129 7.45 2.62 17.28
C ALA A 129 8.79 3.39 17.30
N PRO A 130 9.86 2.87 16.67
CA PRO A 130 11.04 3.68 16.43
C PRO A 130 10.65 4.86 15.53
N LYS A 131 11.32 6.01 15.71
CA LYS A 131 11.18 7.12 14.75
C LYS A 131 11.64 6.59 13.39
N MET A 132 10.75 6.61 12.40
CA MET A 132 11.14 6.28 11.03
C MET A 132 12.24 7.27 10.59
N PRO A 133 13.41 6.79 10.16
CA PRO A 133 14.44 7.67 9.63
C PRO A 133 13.91 8.36 8.36
N ALA A 134 14.47 9.53 8.06
CA ALA A 134 14.19 10.18 6.79
C ALA A 134 14.55 9.25 5.63
N CYS A 135 13.63 9.07 4.70
CA CYS A 135 13.89 8.31 3.48
C CYS A 135 14.61 9.21 2.47
N TYR A 136 15.68 8.70 1.88
CA TYR A 136 16.45 9.37 0.84
C TYR A 136 16.43 8.52 -0.42
N ILE A 137 16.28 9.17 -1.57
CA ILE A 137 16.36 8.54 -2.90
C ILE A 137 17.50 9.17 -3.67
N THR A 138 18.36 8.33 -4.27
CA THR A 138 19.41 8.78 -5.19
C THR A 138 18.93 8.54 -6.60
N THR A 139 18.85 9.61 -7.40
CA THR A 139 18.47 9.54 -8.81
C THR A 139 19.20 10.58 -9.62
N ARG A 140 19.28 10.37 -10.95
CA ARG A 140 19.87 11.35 -11.86
C ARG A 140 19.00 12.61 -11.91
N SER A 141 19.64 13.75 -11.69
CA SER A 141 18.95 15.04 -11.70
C SER A 141 18.95 15.63 -13.10
N TYR A 142 17.81 15.52 -13.78
CA TYR A 142 17.60 16.11 -15.11
C TYR A 142 17.20 17.58 -15.07
N LYS A 143 17.28 18.25 -13.90
CA LYS A 143 16.81 19.63 -13.71
C LYS A 143 17.46 20.62 -14.70
N ASN A 144 18.73 20.40 -15.01
CA ASN A 144 19.51 21.24 -15.93
C ASN A 144 20.00 20.42 -17.15
N TYR A 145 19.35 19.30 -17.45
CA TYR A 145 19.75 18.44 -18.57
C TYR A 145 19.48 19.14 -19.89
N ASN A 146 20.49 19.20 -20.75
CA ASN A 146 20.38 19.73 -22.10
C ASN A 146 20.70 18.62 -23.12
N PRO A 147 19.71 18.13 -23.90
CA PRO A 147 19.93 17.05 -24.86
C PRO A 147 21.00 17.36 -25.91
N SER A 148 21.11 18.62 -26.35
CA SER A 148 22.06 19.04 -27.38
C SER A 148 23.50 19.02 -26.85
N LEU A 149 23.71 19.51 -25.63
CA LEU A 149 25.03 19.47 -24.99
C LEU A 149 25.45 18.03 -24.66
N PHE A 150 24.52 17.21 -24.16
CA PHE A 150 24.78 15.80 -23.90
C PHE A 150 25.21 15.05 -25.18
N SER A 151 24.50 15.28 -26.29
CA SER A 151 24.83 14.68 -27.58
C SER A 151 26.19 15.16 -28.09
N SER A 152 26.49 16.46 -27.94
CA SER A 152 27.79 17.03 -28.32
C SER A 152 28.95 16.41 -27.54
N ASP A 153 28.79 16.21 -26.23
CA ASP A 153 29.82 15.59 -25.39
C ASP A 153 30.00 14.09 -25.70
N LEU A 154 28.92 13.39 -26.07
CA LEU A 154 29.03 12.01 -26.56
C LEU A 154 29.79 11.92 -27.88
N VAL A 155 29.53 12.84 -28.81
CA VAL A 155 30.27 12.93 -30.08
C VAL A 155 31.76 13.19 -29.82
N THR A 156 32.09 14.04 -28.84
CA THR A 156 33.49 14.29 -28.47
C THR A 156 34.20 13.04 -27.93
N LYS A 157 33.45 12.06 -27.41
CA LYS A 157 33.96 10.77 -26.93
C LYS A 157 33.80 9.64 -27.96
N SER A 158 33.48 9.96 -29.22
CA SER A 158 33.20 8.97 -30.27
C SER A 158 34.36 8.01 -30.48
N ASP A 159 35.61 8.46 -30.42
CA ASP A 159 36.78 7.62 -30.68
C ASP A 159 36.87 6.46 -29.67
N ARG A 160 36.57 6.75 -28.40
CA ARG A 160 36.53 5.73 -27.35
C ARG A 160 35.37 4.77 -27.53
N LEU A 161 34.22 5.23 -28.05
CA LEU A 161 33.11 4.34 -28.41
C LEU A 161 33.44 3.50 -29.64
N LEU A 162 34.13 4.05 -30.65
CA LEU A 162 34.53 3.32 -31.85
C LEU A 162 35.57 2.24 -31.57
N SER A 163 36.42 2.43 -30.56
CA SER A 163 37.37 1.39 -30.11
C SER A 163 36.71 0.08 -29.66
N ILE A 164 35.42 0.13 -29.32
CA ILE A 164 34.62 -1.06 -28.97
C ILE A 164 34.49 -2.01 -30.17
N LEU A 165 34.39 -1.48 -31.39
CA LEU A 165 34.19 -2.27 -32.61
C LEU A 165 35.41 -3.15 -32.95
N SER A 166 36.59 -2.79 -32.46
CA SER A 166 37.84 -3.53 -32.67
C SER A 166 38.17 -4.50 -31.53
N ASN A 167 37.34 -4.55 -30.49
CA ASN A 167 37.59 -5.36 -29.30
C ASN A 167 36.83 -6.70 -29.40
N THR A 168 37.46 -7.79 -28.98
CA THR A 168 36.84 -9.14 -29.01
C THR A 168 36.31 -9.55 -27.64
N ASN A 169 36.72 -8.86 -26.57
CA ASN A 169 36.27 -9.17 -25.22
C ASN A 169 34.98 -8.41 -24.88
N VAL A 170 33.89 -9.16 -24.70
CA VAL A 170 32.56 -8.64 -24.36
C VAL A 170 32.56 -7.81 -23.07
N ASN A 171 33.35 -8.19 -22.06
CA ASN A 171 33.41 -7.44 -20.80
C ASN A 171 34.01 -6.05 -21.03
N THR A 172 35.12 -5.97 -21.78
CA THR A 172 35.79 -4.70 -22.08
C THR A 172 34.94 -3.79 -22.96
N ILE A 173 34.18 -4.37 -23.89
CA ILE A 173 33.17 -3.64 -24.69
C ILE A 173 32.14 -2.99 -23.78
N LEU A 174 31.54 -3.77 -22.88
CA LEU A 174 30.49 -3.31 -21.98
C LEU A 174 31.00 -2.25 -21.01
N GLU A 175 32.18 -2.47 -20.41
CA GLU A 175 32.84 -1.51 -19.52
C GLU A 175 33.08 -0.18 -20.22
N THR A 176 33.66 -0.21 -21.42
CA THR A 176 33.97 1.01 -22.19
C THR A 176 32.71 1.80 -22.54
N PHE A 177 31.66 1.12 -23.00
CA PHE A 177 30.36 1.76 -23.30
C PHE A 177 29.75 2.37 -22.04
N THR A 178 29.70 1.59 -20.96
CA THR A 178 29.09 1.98 -19.68
C THR A 178 29.83 3.18 -19.08
N ASP A 179 31.15 3.20 -19.13
CA ASP A 179 31.98 4.30 -18.65
C ASP A 179 31.77 5.59 -19.44
N VAL A 180 31.76 5.50 -20.78
CA VAL A 180 31.54 6.68 -21.63
C VAL A 180 30.13 7.24 -21.38
N LEU A 181 29.12 6.37 -21.31
CA LEU A 181 27.74 6.78 -21.08
C LEU A 181 27.57 7.38 -19.67
N HIS A 182 28.03 6.69 -18.63
CA HIS A 182 27.89 7.17 -17.25
C HIS A 182 28.70 8.43 -16.98
N SER A 183 29.95 8.51 -17.42
CA SER A 183 30.75 9.74 -17.24
C SER A 183 30.11 10.95 -17.91
N THR A 184 29.45 10.75 -19.07
CA THR A 184 28.73 11.84 -19.74
C THR A 184 27.43 12.17 -19.01
N LEU A 185 26.68 11.16 -18.58
CA LEU A 185 25.49 11.36 -17.77
C LEU A 185 25.80 12.01 -16.41
N ASP A 186 26.97 11.78 -15.81
CA ASP A 186 27.34 12.38 -14.53
C ASP A 186 27.60 13.89 -14.65
N VAL A 187 28.01 14.37 -15.83
CA VAL A 187 28.12 15.81 -16.13
C VAL A 187 26.73 16.43 -16.36
N HIS A 188 25.91 15.82 -17.21
CA HIS A 188 24.66 16.42 -17.69
C HIS A 188 23.43 16.11 -16.82
N ALA A 189 23.45 14.97 -16.14
CA ALA A 189 22.38 14.48 -15.27
C ALA A 189 22.98 13.79 -14.02
N PRO A 190 23.70 14.54 -13.17
CA PRO A 190 24.41 14.00 -12.02
C PRO A 190 23.48 13.27 -11.05
N LEU A 191 23.99 12.20 -10.44
CA LEU A 191 23.31 11.54 -9.32
C LEU A 191 23.19 12.52 -8.16
N LYS A 192 21.96 12.71 -7.68
CA LYS A 192 21.67 13.54 -6.51
C LYS A 192 20.80 12.76 -5.55
N THR A 193 21.13 12.90 -4.27
CA THR A 193 20.36 12.32 -3.16
C THR A 193 19.34 13.33 -2.68
N PHE A 194 18.08 12.95 -2.71
CA PHE A 194 16.97 13.80 -2.27
C PHE A 194 16.27 13.17 -1.07
N LYS A 195 16.01 13.98 -0.05
CA LYS A 195 15.11 13.59 1.04
C LYS A 195 13.68 13.51 0.48
N ILE A 196 13.07 12.34 0.56
CA ILE A 196 11.66 12.16 0.20
C ILE A 196 10.83 12.99 1.18
N ARG A 197 10.01 13.89 0.63
CA ARG A 197 9.04 14.69 1.38
C ARG A 197 7.66 14.24 0.97
N ASN A 198 6.77 14.11 1.95
CA ASN A 198 5.35 13.91 1.66
C ASN A 198 4.82 15.18 1.01
N ARG A 199 4.45 15.12 -0.27
CA ARG A 199 3.86 16.24 -1.01
C ARG A 199 2.44 15.86 -1.37
N SER A 200 1.54 16.83 -1.27
CA SER A 200 0.19 16.65 -1.79
C SER A 200 0.25 16.33 -3.27
N CYS A 201 -0.71 15.55 -3.73
CA CYS A 201 -0.86 15.21 -5.13
C CYS A 201 -0.97 16.51 -5.97
N PRO A 202 -0.03 16.80 -6.89
CA PRO A 202 0.09 18.12 -7.50
C PRO A 202 -1.09 18.48 -8.42
N TYR A 203 -1.73 17.46 -9.01
CA TYR A 203 -2.86 17.63 -9.92
C TYR A 203 -4.22 17.62 -9.21
N VAL A 204 -4.28 17.44 -7.89
CA VAL A 204 -5.53 17.53 -7.12
C VAL A 204 -5.76 18.98 -6.70
N THR A 205 -6.50 19.71 -7.53
CA THR A 205 -6.86 21.12 -7.33
C THR A 205 -7.90 21.31 -6.22
N ASN A 206 -8.13 22.55 -5.79
CA ASN A 206 -9.19 22.85 -4.83
C ASN A 206 -10.59 22.55 -5.39
N GLU A 207 -10.82 22.75 -6.70
CA GLU A 207 -12.06 22.34 -7.37
C GLU A 207 -12.33 20.84 -7.19
N ILE A 208 -11.31 20.00 -7.43
CA ILE A 208 -11.42 18.55 -7.24
C ILE A 208 -11.71 18.22 -5.77
N LYS A 209 -11.09 18.93 -4.81
CA LYS A 209 -11.37 18.72 -3.38
C LYS A 209 -12.81 19.07 -3.01
N GLU A 210 -13.38 20.14 -3.56
CA GLU A 210 -14.80 20.45 -3.34
C GLU A 210 -15.71 19.37 -3.94
N LEU A 211 -15.41 18.86 -5.15
CA LEU A 211 -16.14 17.72 -5.71
C LEU A 211 -16.03 16.46 -4.84
N MET A 212 -14.85 16.21 -4.24
CA MET A 212 -14.67 15.12 -3.28
C MET A 212 -15.52 15.33 -2.03
N LYS A 213 -15.61 16.54 -1.47
CA LYS A 213 -16.49 16.84 -0.34
C LYS A 213 -17.95 16.59 -0.67
N SER A 214 -18.42 17.03 -1.84
CA SER A 214 -19.80 16.79 -2.29
C SER A 214 -20.09 15.30 -2.44
N ARG A 215 -19.18 14.54 -3.06
CA ARG A 215 -19.28 13.08 -3.14
C ARG A 215 -19.40 12.45 -1.74
N ASP A 216 -18.56 12.87 -0.80
CA ASP A 216 -18.53 12.31 0.56
C ASP A 216 -19.81 12.65 1.33
N LEU A 217 -20.38 13.83 1.11
CA LEU A 217 -21.68 14.24 1.65
C LEU A 217 -22.80 13.31 1.14
N HIS A 218 -22.86 13.06 -0.17
CA HIS A 218 -23.86 12.17 -0.75
C HIS A 218 -23.71 10.71 -0.28
N LEU A 219 -22.48 10.25 -0.07
CA LEU A 219 -22.28 8.93 0.54
C LEU A 219 -22.82 8.87 1.98
N ARG A 220 -22.54 9.89 2.80
CA ARG A 220 -23.06 9.95 4.17
C ARG A 220 -24.59 9.95 4.19
N ARG A 221 -25.23 10.68 3.26
CA ARG A 221 -26.68 10.66 3.09
C ARG A 221 -27.18 9.26 2.79
N PHE A 222 -26.65 8.60 1.75
CA PHE A 222 -27.00 7.22 1.42
C PHE A 222 -26.80 6.26 2.59
N GLN A 223 -25.72 6.41 3.37
CA GLN A 223 -25.46 5.54 4.53
C GLN A 223 -26.50 5.69 5.64
N LEU A 224 -27.13 6.87 5.76
CA LEU A 224 -28.20 7.16 6.70
C LEU A 224 -29.57 6.72 6.16
N THR A 225 -29.90 7.07 4.91
CA THR A 225 -31.22 6.86 4.33
C THR A 225 -31.41 5.46 3.76
N ARG A 226 -30.33 4.87 3.23
CA ARG A 226 -30.33 3.63 2.43
C ARG A 226 -31.26 3.69 1.21
N ASP A 227 -31.53 4.91 0.74
CA ASP A 227 -32.39 5.16 -0.41
C ASP A 227 -31.64 4.96 -1.74
N GLU A 228 -32.34 4.39 -2.73
CA GLU A 228 -31.77 4.14 -4.05
C GLU A 228 -31.48 5.43 -4.82
N GLY A 229 -32.30 6.46 -4.64
CA GLY A 229 -32.07 7.78 -5.23
C GLY A 229 -30.78 8.43 -4.72
N ASP A 230 -30.57 8.43 -3.40
CA ASP A 230 -29.30 8.93 -2.81
C ASP A 230 -28.09 8.12 -3.32
N TRP A 231 -28.24 6.81 -3.56
CA TRP A 231 -27.19 5.97 -4.15
C TRP A 231 -26.87 6.35 -5.60
N ILE A 232 -27.89 6.63 -6.42
CA ILE A 232 -27.71 7.09 -7.80
C ILE A 232 -26.94 8.41 -7.83
N VAL A 233 -27.34 9.37 -6.99
CA VAL A 233 -26.66 10.67 -6.88
C VAL A 233 -25.21 10.50 -6.43
N TYR A 234 -24.95 9.66 -5.41
CA TYR A 234 -23.58 9.36 -4.99
C TYR A 234 -22.72 8.79 -6.14
N LYS A 235 -23.25 7.85 -6.92
CA LYS A 235 -22.54 7.25 -8.07
C LYS A 235 -22.16 8.29 -9.12
N GLU A 236 -23.05 9.24 -9.40
CA GLU A 236 -22.78 10.34 -10.33
C GLU A 236 -21.59 11.20 -9.86
N TYR A 237 -21.63 11.67 -8.61
CA TYR A 237 -20.52 12.44 -8.03
C TYR A 237 -19.22 11.65 -7.96
N ARG A 238 -19.28 10.37 -7.60
CA ARG A 238 -18.10 9.48 -7.59
C ARG A 238 -17.47 9.38 -8.97
N ASN A 239 -18.28 9.17 -10.01
CA ASN A 239 -17.79 9.05 -11.38
C ASN A 239 -17.23 10.38 -11.89
N ASN A 240 -17.87 11.50 -11.58
CA ASN A 240 -17.38 12.84 -11.92
C ASN A 240 -15.99 13.10 -11.29
N VAL A 241 -15.85 12.88 -9.98
CA VAL A 241 -14.56 13.00 -9.28
C VAL A 241 -13.48 12.12 -9.93
N LYS A 242 -13.80 10.85 -10.25
CA LYS A 242 -12.87 9.93 -10.89
C LYS A 242 -12.41 10.46 -12.26
N THR A 243 -13.34 10.96 -13.08
CA THR A 243 -13.05 11.53 -14.40
C THR A 243 -12.17 12.76 -14.28
N LYS A 244 -12.51 13.70 -13.39
CA LYS A 244 -11.73 14.93 -13.15
C LYS A 244 -10.31 14.65 -12.67
N ILE A 245 -10.14 13.71 -11.73
CA ILE A 245 -8.81 13.28 -11.27
C ILE A 245 -8.00 12.66 -12.41
N LYS A 246 -8.63 11.81 -13.23
CA LYS A 246 -7.96 11.16 -14.37
C LYS A 246 -7.52 12.18 -15.43
N ALA A 247 -8.37 13.16 -15.73
CA ALA A 247 -8.05 14.25 -16.65
C ALA A 247 -6.89 15.10 -16.11
N ALA A 248 -6.98 15.56 -14.85
CA ALA A 248 -5.92 16.36 -14.24
C ALA A 248 -4.58 15.62 -14.14
N ALA A 249 -4.61 14.31 -13.86
CA ALA A 249 -3.40 13.48 -13.89
C ALA A 249 -2.78 13.41 -15.29
N LYS A 250 -3.60 13.23 -16.34
CA LYS A 250 -3.15 13.19 -17.74
C LYS A 250 -2.53 14.53 -18.15
N ASP A 251 -3.20 15.63 -17.87
CA ASP A 251 -2.73 16.96 -18.27
C ASP A 251 -1.40 17.30 -17.59
N HIS A 252 -1.26 16.97 -16.30
CA HIS A 252 -0.02 17.15 -15.55
C HIS A 252 1.14 16.29 -16.08
N THR A 253 0.86 15.09 -16.62
CA THR A 253 1.90 14.27 -17.25
C THR A 253 2.32 14.77 -18.63
N LEU A 254 1.44 15.46 -19.37
CA LEU A 254 1.74 15.99 -20.71
C LEU A 254 2.43 17.37 -20.68
N THR A 255 2.32 18.10 -19.58
CA THR A 255 2.92 19.44 -19.41
C THR A 255 4.31 19.43 -18.75
N LYS A 256 4.87 18.27 -18.44
CA LYS A 256 6.20 18.08 -17.84
C LYS A 256 7.13 17.33 -18.77
#